data_AF-A0A960HT26-F1
#
_entry.id   AF-A0A960HT26-F1
#
_cell.length_a   1.000
_cell.length_b   1.000
_cell.length_c   1.000
_cell.angle_alpha   90.00
_cell.angle_beta   90.00
_cell.angle_gamma   90.00
#
_symmetry.space_group_name_H-M   'P 1'
#
loop_
_entity.id
_entity.type
_entity.pdbx_description
1 polymer ?
#
loop_
_entity_poly.entity_id
_entity_poly.type
_entity_poly.pdbx_seq_one_letter_code
_entity_poly.pdbx_strand_id
1 'polypeptide(L)'
;GDRVVHAGWAETDEYPRLLRSADVVVSTAHHEFYGIAVVEAIGAGAFPILPNRLVYPERIPPEWHTRCLYDDDAGLLERLRWALANRDEATDVASAMRPALDGHDWSTVAPELDALVV
;
A
#
# COMPACT_ATOMS: atom_id res chain seq x y z
N GLY A 1 -20.67 -7.57 -13.39
CA GLY A 1 -19.85 -6.67 -12.53
C GLY A 1 -19.93 -7.09 -11.09
N ASP A 2 -20.16 -8.37 -10.80
CA ASP A 2 -20.87 -8.76 -9.58
C ASP A 2 -19.92 -8.97 -8.38
N ARG A 3 -18.64 -8.63 -8.58
CA ARG A 3 -17.55 -8.72 -7.61
C ARG A 3 -16.98 -7.35 -7.24
N VAL A 4 -17.52 -6.27 -7.80
CA VAL A 4 -17.12 -4.91 -7.45
C VAL A 4 -17.97 -4.47 -6.26
N VAL A 5 -17.32 -4.22 -5.12
CA VAL A 5 -17.98 -3.74 -3.90
C VAL A 5 -18.20 -2.23 -3.95
N HIS A 6 -17.20 -1.49 -4.46
CA HIS A 6 -17.24 -0.04 -4.58
C HIS A 6 -16.45 0.43 -5.81
N ALA A 7 -16.93 1.46 -6.50
CA ALA A 7 -16.23 2.11 -7.60
C ALA A 7 -16.58 3.60 -7.65
N GLY A 8 -15.56 4.45 -7.75
CA GLY A 8 -15.71 5.91 -7.75
C GLY A 8 -15.43 6.52 -6.39
N TRP A 9 -15.96 7.72 -6.16
CA TRP A 9 -15.75 8.48 -4.93
C TRP A 9 -16.29 7.74 -3.71
N ALA A 10 -15.52 7.71 -2.63
CA ALA A 10 -15.94 7.19 -1.33
C ALA A 10 -16.00 8.36 -0.35
N GLU A 11 -17.06 8.41 0.46
CA GLU A 11 -17.17 9.41 1.53
C GLU A 11 -16.12 9.17 2.62
N THR A 12 -15.88 10.19 3.45
CA THR A 12 -14.80 10.20 4.44
C THR A 12 -14.89 9.08 5.48
N ASP A 13 -16.11 8.63 5.82
CA ASP A 13 -16.34 7.52 6.75
C ASP A 13 -16.29 6.15 6.05
N GLU A 14 -16.66 6.10 4.77
CA GLU A 14 -16.65 4.89 3.96
C GLU A 14 -15.25 4.46 3.53
N TYR A 15 -14.40 5.41 3.13
CA TYR A 15 -13.07 5.10 2.62
C TYR A 15 -12.21 4.28 3.62
N PRO A 16 -12.08 4.66 4.91
CA PRO A 16 -11.35 3.85 5.88
C PRO A 16 -11.96 2.48 6.12
N ARG A 17 -13.29 2.34 6.00
CA ARG A 17 -13.98 1.05 6.10
C ARG A 17 -13.61 0.15 4.93
N LEU A 18 -13.54 0.69 3.72
CA LEU A 18 -13.11 -0.04 2.53
C LEU A 18 -11.65 -0.50 2.68
N LEU A 19 -10.74 0.37 3.10
CA LEU A 19 -9.33 0.01 3.33
C LEU A 19 -9.18 -1.12 4.35
N ARG A 20 -9.86 -1.05 5.49
CA ARG A 20 -9.82 -2.10 6.53
C ARG A 20 -10.46 -3.42 6.10
N SER A 21 -11.26 -3.42 5.03
CA SER A 21 -11.87 -4.65 4.49
C SER A 21 -11.01 -5.35 3.44
N ALA A 22 -9.88 -4.76 3.05
CA ALA A 22 -9.00 -5.27 2.01
C ALA A 22 -7.82 -6.05 2.60
N ASP A 23 -7.57 -7.25 2.07
CA ASP A 23 -6.38 -8.04 2.40
C ASP A 23 -5.16 -7.68 1.53
N VAL A 24 -5.41 -7.14 0.34
CA VAL A 24 -4.39 -6.85 -0.67
C VAL A 24 -4.69 -5.51 -1.33
N VAL A 25 -3.66 -4.68 -1.52
CA VAL A 25 -3.72 -3.47 -2.35
C VAL A 25 -2.87 -3.68 -3.60
N VAL A 26 -3.46 -3.40 -4.76
CA VAL A 26 -2.78 -3.54 -6.05
C VAL A 26 -2.77 -2.19 -6.75
N SER A 27 -1.60 -1.74 -7.19
CA SER A 27 -1.48 -0.60 -8.11
C SER A 27 -1.08 -1.11 -9.48
N THR A 28 -1.76 -0.64 -10.52
CA THR A 28 -1.37 -0.79 -11.93
C THR A 28 -1.12 0.58 -12.57
N ALA A 29 -1.02 1.63 -11.76
CA ALA A 29 -0.97 3.01 -12.21
C ALA A 29 0.21 3.25 -13.16
N HIS A 30 0.00 3.99 -14.24
CA HIS A 30 1.10 4.44 -15.08
C HIS A 30 1.86 5.60 -14.43
N HIS A 31 1.17 6.42 -13.63
CA HIS A 31 1.70 7.62 -13.00
C HIS A 31 1.27 7.65 -11.52
N GLU A 32 2.23 7.85 -10.61
CA GLU A 32 2.03 8.00 -9.17
C GLU A 32 3.21 8.82 -8.62
N PHE A 33 2.92 9.77 -7.74
CA PHE A 33 3.93 10.66 -7.16
C PHE A 33 4.21 10.33 -5.70
N TYR A 34 3.18 10.17 -4.88
CA TYR A 34 3.34 10.02 -3.44
C TYR A 34 2.96 8.62 -2.97
N GLY A 35 1.91 8.03 -3.55
CA GLY A 35 1.40 6.73 -3.18
C GLY A 35 0.58 6.73 -1.89
N ILE A 36 -0.09 7.84 -1.55
CA ILE A 36 -0.77 7.99 -0.24
C ILE A 36 -1.82 6.89 -0.02
N ALA A 37 -2.64 6.58 -1.02
CA ALA A 37 -3.66 5.54 -0.90
C ALA A 37 -3.05 4.15 -0.65
N VAL A 38 -1.86 3.88 -1.21
CA VAL A 38 -1.13 2.63 -0.97
C VAL A 38 -0.57 2.61 0.45
N VAL A 39 0.01 3.71 0.92
CA VAL A 39 0.50 3.84 2.31
C VAL A 39 -0.64 3.64 3.30
N GLU A 40 -1.78 4.28 3.09
CA GLU A 40 -2.98 4.12 3.93
C GLU A 40 -3.50 2.66 3.92
N ALA A 41 -3.51 2.01 2.76
CA ALA A 41 -3.93 0.62 2.64
C ALA A 41 -2.98 -0.34 3.40
N ILE A 42 -1.67 -0.16 3.27
CA ILE A 42 -0.69 -0.97 4.03
C ILE A 42 -0.81 -0.69 5.53
N GLY A 43 -1.00 0.58 5.92
CA GLY A 43 -1.29 0.98 7.30
C GLY A 43 -2.56 0.31 7.85
N ALA A 44 -3.57 0.10 7.00
CA ALA A 44 -4.77 -0.67 7.34
C ALA A 44 -4.55 -2.19 7.38
N GLY A 45 -3.41 -2.70 6.91
CA GLY A 45 -3.02 -4.12 6.93
C GLY A 45 -3.07 -4.82 5.57
N ALA A 46 -3.33 -4.10 4.48
CA ALA A 46 -3.38 -4.69 3.15
C ALA A 46 -1.97 -4.94 2.61
N PHE A 47 -1.72 -6.16 2.13
CA PHE A 47 -0.45 -6.53 1.52
C PHE A 47 -0.26 -5.83 0.16
N PRO A 48 0.87 -5.15 -0.10
CA PRO A 48 1.05 -4.38 -1.33
C PRO A 48 1.59 -5.21 -2.49
N ILE A 49 0.99 -5.04 -3.66
CA ILE A 49 1.47 -5.52 -4.96
C ILE A 49 1.55 -4.33 -5.92
N LEU A 50 2.76 -3.86 -6.19
CA LEU A 50 3.02 -2.55 -6.79
C LEU A 50 4.02 -2.70 -7.94
N PRO A 51 3.96 -1.84 -8.97
CA PRO A 51 4.94 -1.90 -10.04
C PRO A 51 6.31 -1.43 -9.51
N ASN A 52 7.38 -2.06 -9.97
CA ASN A 52 8.77 -1.72 -9.65
C ASN A 52 9.22 -0.47 -10.43
N ARG A 53 8.52 0.64 -10.20
CA ARG A 53 8.71 1.95 -10.81
C ARG A 53 7.89 2.98 -10.01
N LEU A 54 7.93 4.24 -10.44
CA LEU A 54 7.28 5.35 -9.73
C LEU A 54 7.91 5.49 -8.34
N VAL A 55 7.13 5.94 -7.36
CA VAL A 55 7.57 6.13 -5.97
C VAL A 55 7.66 4.82 -5.16
N TYR A 56 7.11 3.71 -5.67
CA TYR A 56 6.94 2.49 -4.87
C TYR A 56 8.25 1.82 -4.40
N PRO A 57 9.32 1.73 -5.21
CA PRO A 57 10.60 1.22 -4.73
C PRO A 57 11.20 2.06 -3.60
N GLU A 58 10.89 3.36 -3.54
CA GLU A 58 11.32 4.25 -2.45
C GLU A 58 10.43 4.11 -1.20
N ARG A 59 9.14 3.76 -1.38
CA ARG A 59 8.18 3.60 -0.28
C ARG A 59 8.27 2.26 0.42
N ILE A 60 8.56 1.20 -0.33
CA ILE A 60 8.61 -0.16 0.22
C ILE A 60 10.04 -0.45 0.70
N PRO A 61 10.22 -0.97 1.93
CA PRO A 61 11.54 -1.36 2.41
C PRO A 61 12.22 -2.40 1.49
N PRO A 62 13.52 -2.28 1.20
CA PRO A 62 14.23 -3.15 0.25
C PRO A 62 14.07 -4.66 0.50
N GLU A 63 13.98 -5.08 1.77
CA GLU A 63 13.79 -6.47 2.16
C GLU A 63 12.47 -7.07 1.64
N TRP A 64 11.48 -6.24 1.33
CA TRP A 64 10.18 -6.67 0.82
C TRP A 64 10.02 -6.48 -0.68
N HIS A 65 11.02 -5.92 -1.39
CA HIS A 65 10.92 -5.61 -2.82
C HIS A 65 10.56 -6.83 -3.65
N THR A 66 11.26 -7.96 -3.45
CA THR A 66 10.98 -9.22 -4.15
C THR A 66 9.52 -9.65 -4.00
N ARG A 67 8.93 -9.35 -2.84
CA ARG A 67 7.59 -9.80 -2.48
C ARG A 67 6.49 -8.90 -3.00
N CYS A 68 6.75 -7.60 -3.03
CA CYS A 68 5.74 -6.58 -3.28
C CYS A 68 5.86 -5.90 -4.63
N LEU A 69 7.05 -5.87 -5.24
CA LEU A 69 7.30 -5.12 -6.48
C LEU A 69 7.36 -6.04 -7.70
N TYR A 70 6.63 -5.71 -8.77
CA TYR A 70 6.60 -6.47 -10.02
C TYR A 70 7.03 -5.63 -11.23
N ASP A 71 7.65 -6.25 -12.23
CA ASP A 71 8.09 -5.57 -13.45
C ASP A 71 7.09 -5.71 -14.62
N ASP A 72 6.32 -6.81 -14.65
CA ASP A 72 5.38 -7.13 -15.71
C ASP A 72 4.10 -7.83 -15.20
N ASP A 73 3.16 -8.10 -16.11
CA ASP A 73 1.88 -8.75 -15.80
C ASP A 73 2.06 -10.15 -15.20
N ALA A 74 3.09 -10.89 -15.61
CA ALA A 74 3.38 -12.20 -15.05
C ALA A 74 3.81 -12.08 -13.59
N GLY A 75 4.67 -11.12 -13.27
CA GLY A 75 5.11 -10.81 -11.92
C GLY A 75 3.98 -10.32 -11.01
N LEU A 76 3.04 -9.53 -11.54
CA LEU A 76 1.82 -9.14 -10.83
C LEU A 76 0.99 -10.37 -10.47
N LEU A 77 0.71 -11.23 -11.47
CA LEU A 77 -0.12 -12.41 -11.27
C LEU A 77 0.51 -13.42 -10.31
N GLU A 78 1.83 -13.60 -10.38
CA GLU A 78 2.57 -14.46 -9.45
C GLU A 78 2.39 -14.00 -8.00
N ARG A 79 2.61 -12.72 -7.72
CA ARG A 79 2.48 -12.14 -6.38
C ARG A 79 1.05 -12.18 -5.87
N LEU A 80 0.08 -11.91 -6.74
CA LEU A 80 -1.34 -11.97 -6.39
C LEU A 80 -1.76 -13.40 -6.02
N ARG A 81 -1.36 -14.39 -6.83
CA ARG A 81 -1.63 -15.80 -6.51
C ARG A 81 -1.00 -16.21 -5.19
N TRP A 82 0.24 -15.78 -4.96
CA TRP A 82 0.91 -16.09 -3.72
C TRP A 82 0.19 -15.48 -2.51
N ALA A 83 -0.16 -14.19 -2.56
CA ALA A 83 -0.81 -13.49 -1.45
C ALA A 83 -2.16 -14.14 -1.10
N LEU A 84 -2.93 -14.57 -2.12
CA LEU A 84 -4.18 -15.27 -1.92
C LEU A 84 -4.02 -16.69 -1.35
N ALA A 85 -2.90 -17.36 -1.66
CA ALA A 85 -2.59 -18.69 -1.17
C ALA A 85 -1.96 -18.68 0.24
N ASN A 86 -1.34 -17.57 0.65
CA ASN A 86 -0.59 -17.42 1.90
C ASN A 86 -1.07 -16.19 2.66
N ARG A 87 -2.38 -16.10 2.90
CA ARG A 87 -3.03 -14.92 3.48
C ARG A 87 -2.43 -14.51 4.82
N ASP A 88 -2.23 -15.46 5.72
CA ASP A 88 -1.68 -15.17 7.05
C ASP A 88 -0.27 -14.56 6.94
N GLU A 89 0.59 -15.14 6.10
CA GLU A 89 1.94 -14.61 5.85
C GLU A 89 1.90 -13.23 5.17
N ALA A 90 0.98 -13.01 4.22
CA ALA A 90 0.81 -11.72 3.57
C ALA A 90 0.37 -10.63 4.57
N THR A 91 -0.52 -10.97 5.50
CA THR A 91 -0.95 -10.08 6.59
C THR A 91 0.19 -9.80 7.57
N ASP A 92 1.00 -10.80 7.91
CA ASP A 92 2.18 -10.63 8.77
C ASP A 92 3.19 -9.69 8.13
N VAL A 93 3.45 -9.84 6.83
CA VAL A 93 4.33 -8.95 6.06
C VAL A 93 3.79 -7.52 6.05
N ALA A 94 2.50 -7.33 5.77
CA ALA A 94 1.89 -6.00 5.79
C ALA A 94 1.98 -5.35 7.18
N SER A 95 1.79 -6.14 8.24
CA SER A 95 1.92 -5.68 9.63
C SER A 95 3.36 -5.31 9.98
N ALA A 96 4.34 -6.08 9.50
CA ALA A 96 5.75 -5.81 9.69
C ALA A 96 6.23 -4.55 8.95
N MET A 97 5.55 -4.15 7.87
CA MET A 97 5.85 -2.91 7.14
C MET A 97 5.32 -1.64 7.82
N ARG A 98 4.30 -1.74 8.70
CA ARG A 98 3.66 -0.56 9.30
C ARG A 98 4.64 0.41 9.96
N PRO A 99 5.62 -0.03 10.77
CA PRO A 99 6.57 0.90 11.38
C PRO A 99 7.40 1.69 10.38
N ALA A 100 7.69 1.12 9.20
CA ALA A 100 8.41 1.82 8.14
C ALA A 100 7.56 2.94 7.49
N LEU A 101 6.23 2.91 7.70
CA LEU A 101 5.30 3.91 7.22
C LEU A 101 4.96 4.98 8.27
N ASP A 102 5.37 4.81 9.53
CA ASP A 102 5.12 5.76 10.62
C ASP A 102 5.75 7.14 10.35
N GLY A 103 6.85 7.20 9.57
CA GLY A 103 7.46 8.45 9.11
C GLY A 103 6.58 9.28 8.16
N HIS A 104 5.41 8.78 7.78
CA HIS A 104 4.40 9.50 7.01
C HIS A 104 3.21 9.97 7.86
N ASP A 105 3.18 9.64 9.15
CA ASP A 105 2.13 10.10 10.04
C ASP A 105 2.25 11.61 10.29
N TRP A 106 1.11 12.30 10.30
CA TRP A 106 1.08 13.75 10.47
C TRP A 106 1.65 14.20 11.82
N SER A 107 1.55 13.37 12.87
CA SER A 107 2.16 13.65 14.17
C SER A 107 3.69 13.65 14.13
N THR A 108 4.30 13.03 13.11
CA THR A 108 5.75 13.06 12.85
C THR A 108 6.14 14.16 11.86
N VAL A 109 5.40 14.30 10.75
CA VAL A 109 5.73 15.26 9.69
C VAL A 109 5.49 16.72 10.11
N ALA A 110 4.41 17.00 10.85
CA ALA A 110 4.08 18.38 11.19
C ALA A 110 5.15 19.08 12.05
N PRO A 111 5.68 18.45 13.13
CA PRO A 111 6.77 19.06 13.90
C PRO A 111 8.05 19.35 13.08
N GLU A 112 8.40 18.50 12.11
CA GLU A 112 9.57 18.71 11.26
C GLU A 112 9.41 19.92 10.34
N LEU A 113 8.23 20.07 9.74
CA LEU A 113 7.91 21.23 8.91
C LEU A 113 7.85 22.52 9.73
N ASP A 114 7.25 22.48 10.92
CA ASP A 114 7.17 23.63 11.82
C ASP A 114 8.57 24.15 12.17
N ALA A 115 9.57 23.26 12.32
CA ALA A 115 10.95 23.62 12.61
C ALA A 115 11.68 24.36 11.47
N LEU A 116 11.20 24.27 10.22
CA LEU A 116 11.81 24.90 9.05
C LEU A 116 11.34 26.34 8.79
N VAL A 117 10.28 26.77 9.48
CA VAL A 117 9.66 28.10 9.31
C VAL A 117 10.09 29.09 10.41
N VAL A 118 11.00 28.67 11.31
CA VAL A 118 11.52 29.46 12.44
C VAL A 118 12.77 30.24 12.07
#